data_AF-A0A1G4RQB9-F1
#
_entry.id   AF-A0A1G4RQB9-F1
#
_cell.length_a   1.000
_cell.length_b   1.000
_cell.length_c   1.000
_cell.angle_alpha   90.00
_cell.angle_beta   90.00
_cell.angle_gamma   90.00
#
_symmetry.space_group_name_H-M   'P 1'
#
loop_
_entity.id
_entity.type
_entity.pdbx_description
1 polymer ?
#
loop_
_entity_poly.entity_id
_entity_poly.type
_entity_poly.pdbx_seq_one_letter_code
_entity_poly.pdbx_strand_id
1 'polypeptide(L)'
;MNDRFSVTRAPSGVGINGVAEIYRRAGISQATYFNWKRQYQKLAPLEIRRLKQIKDENTKLRTLVADLTLDREILQAIDRRRI
;
A
#
# COMPACT_ATOMS: atom_id res chain seq x y z
N MET A 1 -46.55 11.74 22.78
CA MET A 1 -46.44 10.27 22.78
C MET A 1 -46.29 9.75 21.35
N ASN A 2 -45.09 9.36 20.95
CA ASN A 2 -44.76 8.06 20.34
C ASN A 2 -43.33 8.11 19.79
N ASP A 3 -42.42 7.71 20.68
CA ASP A 3 -41.02 7.40 20.41
C ASP A 3 -40.93 6.39 19.26
N ARG A 4 -40.38 6.84 18.13
CA ARG A 4 -40.09 6.01 16.96
C ARG A 4 -38.62 5.56 16.90
N PHE A 5 -37.93 5.60 18.04
CA PHE A 5 -36.57 5.10 18.20
C PHE A 5 -36.56 3.80 19.01
N SER A 6 -37.26 2.78 18.52
CA SER A 6 -36.97 1.40 18.91
C SER A 6 -35.72 0.95 18.18
N VAL A 7 -34.55 1.29 18.72
CA VAL A 7 -33.26 0.71 18.34
C VAL A 7 -33.30 -0.77 18.74
N THR A 8 -33.66 -1.62 17.79
CA THR A 8 -33.56 -3.06 17.90
C THR A 8 -32.08 -3.46 17.91
N ARG A 9 -31.63 -3.84 19.12
CA ARG A 9 -30.55 -4.78 19.48
C ARG A 9 -29.71 -5.38 18.34
N ALA A 10 -28.40 -5.09 18.37
CA ALA A 10 -27.36 -5.80 17.63
C ALA A 10 -27.31 -7.30 17.99
N PRO A 11 -27.06 -8.19 17.01
CA PRO A 11 -25.83 -8.98 17.08
C PRO A 11 -25.22 -9.28 15.70
N SER A 12 -24.05 -8.71 15.42
CA SER A 12 -22.94 -9.33 14.68
C SER A 12 -21.86 -8.27 14.45
N GLY A 13 -20.71 -8.45 15.08
CA GLY A 13 -19.61 -7.50 15.04
C GLY A 13 -18.98 -7.46 13.66
N VAL A 14 -19.38 -6.50 12.83
CA VAL A 14 -18.55 -5.43 12.27
C VAL A 14 -19.52 -4.30 11.87
N GLY A 15 -20.01 -3.55 12.86
CA GLY A 15 -20.77 -2.33 12.59
C GLY A 15 -19.85 -1.27 11.98
N ILE A 16 -20.43 -0.35 11.21
CA ILE A 16 -19.92 0.95 10.72
C ILE A 16 -18.80 1.65 11.52
N ASN A 17 -18.65 1.37 12.83
CA ASN A 17 -17.51 1.75 13.67
C ASN A 17 -16.16 1.10 13.26
N GLY A 18 -16.17 -0.07 12.60
CA GLY A 18 -14.97 -0.82 12.23
C GLY A 18 -14.20 -0.22 11.05
N VAL A 19 -14.89 0.28 10.01
CA VAL A 19 -14.22 0.92 8.87
C VAL A 19 -13.57 2.26 9.29
N ALA A 20 -14.25 2.99 10.18
CA ALA A 20 -13.70 4.22 10.74
C ALA A 20 -12.45 3.99 11.60
N GLU A 21 -12.41 2.86 12.30
CA GLU A 21 -11.22 2.45 13.04
C GLU A 21 -10.06 2.05 12.11
N ILE A 22 -10.33 1.42 10.97
CA ILE A 22 -9.28 1.02 10.00
C ILE A 22 -8.49 2.23 9.52
N TYR A 23 -9.16 3.26 8.99
CA TYR A 23 -8.44 4.42 8.47
C TYR A 23 -7.82 5.29 9.58
N ARG A 24 -8.45 5.35 10.77
CA ARG A 24 -7.86 6.02 11.94
C ARG A 24 -6.57 5.33 12.42
N ARG A 25 -6.58 4.00 12.56
CA ARG A 25 -5.39 3.21 12.95
C ARG A 25 -4.30 3.26 11.87
N ALA A 26 -4.69 3.26 10.61
CA ALA A 26 -3.75 3.35 9.49
C ALA A 26 -3.21 4.78 9.25
N GLY A 27 -3.71 5.80 9.96
CA GLY A 27 -3.27 7.19 9.78
C GLY A 27 -3.62 7.77 8.40
N ILE A 28 -4.66 7.24 7.75
CA ILE A 28 -5.09 7.68 6.41
C ILE A 28 -6.49 8.28 6.44
N SER A 29 -6.81 9.12 5.47
CA SER A 29 -8.16 9.67 5.35
C SER A 29 -9.16 8.59 4.93
N GLN A 30 -10.43 8.79 5.27
CA GLN A 30 -11.53 7.95 4.79
C GLN A 30 -11.57 7.90 3.26
N ALA A 31 -11.35 9.03 2.59
CA ALA A 31 -11.32 9.11 1.13
C ALA A 31 -10.21 8.24 0.54
N THR A 32 -9.02 8.24 1.14
CA THR A 32 -7.89 7.39 0.74
C THR A 32 -8.25 5.91 0.84
N TYR A 33 -8.85 5.48 1.95
CA TYR A 33 -9.29 4.11 2.13
C TYR A 33 -10.29 3.67 1.05
N PHE A 34 -11.33 4.46 0.80
CA PHE A 34 -12.34 4.10 -0.20
C PHE A 34 -11.81 4.14 -1.64
N ASN A 35 -10.87 5.04 -1.96
CA ASN A 35 -10.20 5.05 -3.25
C ASN A 35 -9.41 3.76 -3.48
N TRP A 36 -8.61 3.35 -2.49
CA TRP A 36 -7.86 2.09 -2.56
C TRP A 36 -8.79 0.89 -2.58
N LYS A 37 -9.84 0.88 -1.76
CA LYS A 37 -10.85 -0.17 -1.80
C LYS A 37 -11.46 -0.26 -3.19
N ARG A 38 -11.88 0.85 -3.81
CA ARG A 38 -12.44 0.84 -5.18
C ARG A 38 -11.45 0.29 -6.21
N GLN A 39 -10.17 0.64 -6.08
CA GLN A 39 -9.11 0.23 -7.00
C GLN A 39 -8.76 -1.25 -6.87
N TYR A 40 -8.70 -1.77 -5.64
CA TYR A 40 -8.17 -3.09 -5.35
C TYR A 40 -9.23 -4.13 -4.96
N GLN A 41 -10.49 -3.76 -4.69
CA GLN A 41 -11.56 -4.70 -4.29
C GLN A 41 -11.92 -5.72 -5.38
N LYS A 42 -11.61 -5.42 -6.65
CA LYS A 42 -11.86 -6.33 -7.78
C LYS A 42 -10.72 -7.32 -8.02
N LEU A 43 -9.61 -7.18 -7.30
CA LEU A 43 -8.46 -8.07 -7.43
C LEU A 43 -8.62 -9.27 -6.51
N ALA A 44 -8.32 -10.46 -7.03
CA ALA A 44 -8.24 -11.66 -6.21
C ALA A 44 -7.13 -11.48 -5.15
N PRO A 45 -7.28 -12.08 -3.95
CA PRO A 45 -6.25 -12.00 -2.91
C PRO A 45 -4.86 -12.47 -3.37
N LEU A 46 -4.81 -13.46 -4.27
CA LEU A 46 -3.56 -13.93 -4.88
C LEU A 46 -2.90 -12.86 -5.76
N GLU A 47 -3.69 -12.12 -6.53
CA GLU A 47 -3.24 -11.03 -7.40
C GLU A 47 -2.61 -9.90 -6.56
N ILE A 48 -3.25 -9.56 -5.44
CA ILE A 48 -2.74 -8.54 -4.50
C ILE A 48 -1.39 -8.97 -3.90
N ARG A 49 -1.26 -10.25 -3.50
CA ARG A 49 0.02 -10.78 -2.99
C ARG A 49 1.11 -10.73 -4.04
N ARG A 50 0.80 -11.12 -5.27
CA ARG A 50 1.73 -11.06 -6.41
C ARG A 50 2.16 -9.62 -6.71
N LEU A 51 1.22 -8.66 -6.71
CA LEU A 51 1.52 -7.25 -6.91
C LEU A 51 2.48 -6.71 -5.84
N LYS A 52 2.28 -7.10 -4.57
CA LYS A 52 3.20 -6.73 -3.49
C LYS A 52 4.61 -7.30 -3.73
N GLN A 53 4.71 -8.59 -4.07
CA GLN A 53 5.99 -9.23 -4.36
C GLN A 53 6.72 -8.55 -5.53
N ILE A 54 6.02 -8.25 -6.62
CA ILE A 54 6.59 -7.55 -7.77
C ILE A 54 7.07 -6.15 -7.38
N LYS A 55 6.30 -5.42 -6.56
CA LYS A 55 6.69 -4.08 -6.08
C LYS A 55 7.95 -4.13 -5.22
N ASP A 56 8.02 -5.10 -4.30
CA ASP A 56 9.17 -5.28 -3.41
C ASP A 56 10.42 -5.65 -4.22
N GLU A 57 10.28 -6.56 -5.19
CA GLU A 57 11.37 -6.94 -6.08
C GLU A 57 11.83 -5.79 -6.98
N ASN A 58 10.89 -5.03 -7.55
CA ASN A 58 11.23 -3.87 -8.37
C ASN A 58 12.01 -2.81 -7.57
N THR A 59 11.67 -2.64 -6.29
CA THR A 59 12.39 -1.71 -5.41
C THR A 59 13.83 -2.18 -5.21
N LYS A 60 14.05 -3.46 -4.89
CA LYS A 60 15.39 -4.03 -4.75
C LYS A 60 16.21 -3.92 -6.03
N LEU A 61 15.60 -4.25 -7.17
CA LEU A 61 16.26 -4.17 -8.47
C LEU A 61 16.66 -2.72 -8.80
N ARG A 62 15.80 -1.74 -8.49
CA ARG A 62 16.13 -0.32 -8.70
C ARG A 62 17.32 0.12 -7.85
N THR A 63 17.38 -0.29 -6.58
CA THR A 63 18.54 -0.01 -5.71
C THR A 63 19.81 -0.64 -6.28
N LEU A 64 19.77 -1.94 -6.62
CA LEU A 64 20.92 -2.64 -7.17
C LEU A 64 21.43 -2.00 -8.47
N VAL A 65 20.51 -1.61 -9.36
CA VAL A 65 20.87 -0.93 -10.62
C VAL A 65 21.52 0.42 -10.34
N ALA A 66 21.03 1.19 -9.38
CA ALA A 66 21.64 2.47 -9.01
C ALA A 66 23.06 2.27 -8.48
N ASP A 67 23.26 1.33 -7.56
CA ASP A 67 24.57 1.02 -6.97
C ASP A 67 25.57 0.57 -8.04
N LEU A 68 25.17 -0.38 -8.91
CA LEU A 68 26.02 -0.87 -10.00
C LEU A 68 26.32 0.20 -11.04
N THR A 69 25.39 1.12 -11.29
CA THR A 69 25.61 2.24 -12.21
C THR A 69 26.66 3.18 -11.63
N LEU A 70 26.58 3.49 -10.34
CA LEU A 70 27.55 4.33 -9.65
C LEU A 70 28.96 3.70 -9.68
N ASP A 71 29.07 2.41 -9.37
CA ASP A 71 30.35 1.68 -9.41
C ASP A 71 30.96 1.71 -10.82
N ARG A 72 30.14 1.49 -11.86
CA ARG A 72 30.57 1.58 -13.25
C ARG A 72 31.08 2.98 -13.60
N GLU A 73 30.39 4.02 -13.17
CA GLU A 73 30.80 5.41 -13.42
C GLU A 73 32.15 5.73 -12.76
N ILE A 74 32.35 5.26 -11.52
CA ILE A 74 33.62 5.41 -10.80
C ILE A 74 34.76 4.71 -11.54
N LEU A 75 34.56 3.45 -11.94
CA LEU A 75 35.58 2.68 -12.67
C LEU A 75 35.95 3.36 -13.99
N GLN A 76 34.95 3.80 -14.76
CA GLN A 76 35.20 4.54 -16.00
C GLN A 76 35.90 5.88 -15.76
N ALA A 77 35.62 6.56 -14.65
CA ALA A 77 36.32 7.79 -14.30
C ALA A 77 37.79 7.55 -13.94
N ILE A 78 38.09 6.43 -13.28
CA ILE A 78 39.47 6.01 -13.00
C ILE A 78 40.20 5.71 -14.31
N ASP A 79 39.61 4.93 -15.20
CA ASP A 79 40.23 4.60 -16.49
C ASP A 79 40.50 5.85 -17.33
N ARG A 80 39.56 6.80 -17.36
CA ARG A 80 39.75 8.10 -18.04
C ARG A 80 40.90 8.94 -17.48
N ARG A 81 41.29 8.77 -16.21
CA ARG A 81 42.42 9.50 -15.59
C ARG A 81 43.77 8.83 -15.82
N ARG A 82 43.82 7.60 -16.34
CA ARG A 82 45.05 6.84 -16.59
C ARG A 82 45.62 7.06 -18.00
N ILE A 83 44.86 7.73 -18.86
CA ILE A 83 45.26 8.17 -20.22
C ILE A 83 45.64 9.65 -20.11
#